data_AF-A0A2G9UFU0-F1
#
_entry.id   AF-A0A2G9UFU0-F1
#
_cell.length_a   1.000
_cell.length_b   1.000
_cell.length_c   1.000
_cell.angle_alpha   90.00
_cell.angle_beta   90.00
_cell.angle_gamma   90.00
#
_symmetry.space_group_name_H-M   'P 1'
#
loop_
_entity.id
_entity.type
_entity.pdbx_description
1 polymer ?
#
loop_
_entity_poly.entity_id
_entity_poly.type
_entity_poly.pdbx_seq_one_letter_code
_entity_poly.pdbx_strand_id
1 'polypeptide(L)'
;MAHRRVLLLYPVVSTGTTVLKAISALMDSKVEEENIYLTTLFITPHSIKTICKKFPRVTVITSDVTTGVPYSFAMKYFGTD
;
A
#
# COMPACT_ATOMS: atom_id res chain seq x y z
N MET A 1 -7.45 1.68 -20.52
CA MET A 1 -6.81 2.06 -19.24
C MET A 1 -5.29 1.83 -19.22
N ALA A 2 -4.70 1.14 -20.22
CA ALA A 2 -3.29 0.73 -20.29
C ALA A 2 -2.21 1.85 -20.27
N HIS A 3 -2.57 3.11 -20.01
CA HIS A 3 -1.61 4.23 -19.91
C HIS A 3 -1.66 4.95 -18.56
N ARG A 4 -2.60 4.61 -17.67
CA ARG A 4 -2.76 5.33 -16.40
C ARG A 4 -1.91 4.67 -15.32
N ARG A 5 -1.03 5.47 -14.70
CA ARG A 5 -0.39 5.12 -13.43
C ARG A 5 -1.40 5.33 -12.30
N VAL A 6 -1.49 4.36 -11.40
CA VAL A 6 -2.40 4.37 -10.25
C VAL A 6 -1.58 4.57 -8.98
N LEU A 7 -1.84 5.68 -8.29
CA LEU A 7 -1.33 5.90 -6.94
C LEU A 7 -2.32 5.28 -5.94
N LEU A 8 -1.98 4.13 -5.38
CA LEU A 8 -2.74 3.51 -4.31
C LEU A 8 -2.29 4.12 -2.97
N LEU A 9 -3.10 5.04 -2.44
CA LEU A 9 -2.78 5.77 -1.21
C LEU A 9 -3.29 5.02 0.02
N TYR A 10 -2.38 4.60 0.90
CA TYR A 10 -2.75 3.97 2.15
C TYR A 10 -1.69 4.28 3.22
N PRO A 11 -1.96 5.18 4.19
CA PRO A 11 -0.90 5.82 5.00
C PRO A 11 -0.18 4.87 5.97
N VAL A 12 -0.83 3.78 6.40
CA VAL A 12 -0.31 2.87 7.42
C VAL A 12 -0.51 1.43 7.01
N VAL A 13 0.57 0.68 6.77
CA VAL A 13 0.53 -0.72 6.35
C VAL A 13 1.11 -1.62 7.45
N SER A 14 0.24 -2.22 8.27
CA SER A 14 0.64 -3.16 9.34
C SER A 14 0.87 -4.59 8.82
N THR A 15 -0.20 -5.31 8.47
CA THR A 15 -0.15 -6.71 7.98
C THR A 15 -0.13 -6.82 6.45
N GLY A 16 -0.44 -5.72 5.74
CA GLY A 16 -0.53 -5.69 4.28
C GLY A 16 -1.85 -6.23 3.71
N THR A 17 -2.73 -6.84 4.51
CA THR A 17 -3.95 -7.52 4.02
C THR A 17 -4.86 -6.59 3.19
N THR A 18 -5.10 -5.36 3.66
CA THR A 18 -5.94 -4.39 2.94
C THR A 18 -5.34 -4.00 1.60
N VAL A 19 -4.04 -3.73 1.58
CA VAL A 19 -3.31 -3.35 0.36
C VAL A 19 -3.27 -4.49 -0.64
N LEU A 20 -3.04 -5.73 -0.21
CA LEU A 20 -3.03 -6.90 -1.10
C LEU A 20 -4.38 -7.08 -1.82
N LYS A 21 -5.50 -6.85 -1.11
CA LYS A 21 -6.84 -6.90 -1.70
C LYS A 21 -7.07 -5.75 -2.67
N ALA A 22 -6.62 -4.54 -2.32
CA ALA A 22 -6.74 -3.37 -3.19
C ALA A 22 -5.95 -3.54 -4.50
N ILE A 23 -4.73 -4.07 -4.44
CA ILE A 23 -3.92 -4.37 -5.64
C ILE A 23 -4.63 -5.41 -6.50
N SER A 24 -5.14 -6.50 -5.91
CA SER A 24 -5.94 -7.50 -6.65
C SER A 24 -7.13 -6.87 -7.37
N ALA A 25 -7.91 -6.02 -6.69
CA ALA A 25 -9.07 -5.35 -7.29
C ALA A 25 -8.68 -4.42 -8.47
N LEU A 26 -7.54 -3.73 -8.39
CA LEU A 26 -7.01 -2.92 -9.48
C LEU A 26 -6.63 -3.79 -10.69
N MET A 27 -5.97 -4.93 -10.46
CA MET A 27 -5.61 -5.87 -11.53
C MET A 27 -6.84 -6.49 -12.17
N ASP A 28 -7.85 -6.86 -11.39
CA ASP A 28 -9.14 -7.36 -11.89
C ASP A 28 -9.82 -6.32 -12.79
N SER A 29 -9.64 -5.03 -12.46
CA SER A 29 -10.09 -3.87 -13.24
C SER A 29 -9.18 -3.52 -14.43
N LYS A 30 -8.26 -4.42 -14.81
CA LYS A 30 -7.32 -4.28 -15.94
C LYS A 30 -6.26 -3.19 -15.78
N VAL A 31 -5.87 -2.87 -14.55
CA VAL A 31 -4.64 -2.09 -14.30
C VAL A 31 -3.45 -3.03 -14.34
N GLU A 32 -2.45 -2.69 -15.17
CA GLU A 32 -1.19 -3.44 -15.22
C GLU A 32 -0.40 -3.24 -13.93
N GLU A 33 0.21 -4.31 -13.43
CA GLU A 33 0.88 -4.33 -12.13
C GLU A 33 2.01 -3.29 -12.01
N GLU A 34 2.79 -3.09 -13.07
CA GLU A 34 3.87 -2.10 -13.14
C GLU A 34 3.39 -0.65 -13.11
N ASN A 35 2.10 -0.43 -13.38
CA ASN A 35 1.46 0.87 -13.32
C ASN A 35 0.88 1.17 -11.92
N ILE A 36 1.01 0.26 -10.95
CA ILE A 36 0.53 0.46 -9.58
C ILE A 36 1.68 0.91 -8.68
N TYR A 37 1.49 2.07 -8.06
CA TYR A 37 2.39 2.66 -7.09
C TYR A 37 1.69 2.70 -5.74
N LEU A 38 2.09 1.83 -4.81
CA LEU A 38 1.64 1.90 -3.43
C LEU A 38 2.38 3.04 -2.74
N THR A 39 1.66 4.07 -2.31
CA THR A 39 2.22 5.19 -1.54
C THR A 39 1.72 5.13 -0.11
N THR A 40 2.65 5.01 0.84
CA THR A 40 2.37 4.89 2.28
C THR A 40 3.31 5.77 3.09
N LEU A 41 2.97 6.08 4.33
CA LEU A 41 3.86 6.77 5.26
C LEU A 41 4.65 5.76 6.09
N PHE A 42 3.96 4.74 6.63
CA PHE A 42 4.54 3.72 7.49
C PHE A 42 4.23 2.33 6.97
N ILE A 43 5.24 1.45 6.90
CA ILE A 43 5.06 0.05 6.51
C ILE A 43 5.97 -0.89 7.31
N THR A 44 5.49 -2.10 7.58
CA THR A 44 6.33 -3.13 8.22
C THR A 44 7.22 -3.87 7.22
N PRO A 45 8.44 -4.32 7.62
CA PRO A 45 9.30 -5.15 6.77
C PRO A 45 8.59 -6.43 6.29
N HIS A 46 7.73 -7.01 7.13
CA HIS A 46 6.93 -8.17 6.78
C HIS A 46 5.94 -7.85 5.65
N SER A 47 5.23 -6.72 5.74
CA SER A 47 4.30 -6.30 4.69
C SER A 47 5.00 -6.05 3.36
N ILE A 48 6.17 -5.40 3.34
CA ILE A 48 6.96 -5.22 2.10
C ILE A 48 7.25 -6.57 1.46
N LYS A 49 7.82 -7.51 2.22
CA LYS A 49 8.16 -8.85 1.70
C LYS A 49 6.94 -9.56 1.13
N THR A 50 5.81 -9.51 1.84
CA THR A 50 4.57 -10.15 1.41
C THR A 50 4.00 -9.50 0.14
N ILE A 51 3.99 -8.18 0.06
CA ILE A 51 3.51 -7.43 -1.12
C ILE A 51 4.40 -7.70 -2.33
N CYS A 52 5.71 -7.49 -2.22
CA CYS A 52 6.64 -7.67 -3.34
C CYS A 52 6.77 -9.14 -3.78
N LYS A 53 6.55 -10.11 -2.88
CA LYS A 53 6.48 -11.53 -3.25
C LYS A 53 5.25 -11.85 -4.09
N LYS A 54 4.09 -11.24 -3.77
CA LYS A 54 2.83 -11.49 -4.49
C LYS A 54 2.72 -10.67 -5.77
N PHE A 55 3.22 -9.44 -5.75
CA PHE A 55 3.15 -8.46 -6.83
C PHE A 55 4.54 -7.85 -7.09
N PRO A 56 5.45 -8.59 -7.75
CA PRO A 56 6.85 -8.20 -7.93
C PRO A 56 7.08 -6.96 -8.80
N ARG A 57 6.08 -6.50 -9.57
CA ARG A 57 6.19 -5.30 -10.41
C ARG A 57 5.54 -4.06 -9.79
N VAL A 58 4.83 -4.19 -8.67
CA VAL A 58 4.32 -3.02 -7.93
C VAL A 58 5.49 -2.22 -7.37
N THR A 59 5.44 -0.90 -7.55
CA THR A 59 6.39 -0.01 -6.89
C THR A 59 5.85 0.41 -5.52
N VAL A 60 6.63 0.19 -4.46
CA VAL A 60 6.30 0.64 -3.10
C VAL A 60 7.11 1.89 -2.76
N ILE A 61 6.41 2.98 -2.45
CA ILE A 61 6.99 4.26 -2.03
C ILE A 61 6.53 4.50 -0.59
N THR A 62 7.49 4.55 0.35
CA THR A 62 7.21 4.75 1.78
C THR A 62 8.15 5.78 2.39
N SER A 63 7.69 6.48 3.43
CA SER A 63 8.53 7.40 4.22
C SER A 63 9.32 6.66 5.31
N ASP A 64 8.72 5.62 5.90
CA ASP A 64 9.32 4.89 7.01
C ASP A 64 9.04 3.38 6.91
N VAL A 65 10.01 2.58 7.34
CA VAL A 65 9.94 1.12 7.46
C VAL A 65 10.18 0.74 8.92
N THR A 66 9.13 0.35 9.62
CA THR A 66 9.13 0.20 11.08
C THR A 66 8.43 -1.07 11.55
N THR A 67 8.81 -1.60 12.71
CA THR A 67 8.17 -2.77 13.32
C THR A 67 6.85 -2.44 14.01
N GLY A 68 6.61 -1.16 14.36
CA GLY A 68 5.37 -0.69 14.98
C GLY A 68 4.79 0.49 14.21
N VAL A 69 3.56 0.35 13.74
CA VAL A 69 2.88 1.41 12.97
C VAL A 69 1.88 2.19 13.83
N PRO A 70 1.63 3.47 13.55
CA PRO A 70 0.73 4.30 14.36
C PRO A 70 -0.75 3.94 14.10
N TYR A 71 -1.33 3.04 14.90
CA TYR A 71 -2.73 2.64 14.76
C TYR A 71 -3.74 3.78 14.97
N SER A 72 -3.36 4.82 15.72
CA SER A 72 -4.17 6.03 15.92
C SER A 72 -3.98 7.08 14.83
N PHE A 73 -3.26 6.79 13.75
CA PHE A 73 -3.03 7.73 12.66
C PHE A 73 -4.32 8.37 12.15
N ALA A 74 -5.34 7.55 11.84
CA ALA A 74 -6.60 8.05 11.31
C ALA A 74 -7.31 8.96 12.32
N MET A 75 -7.38 8.59 13.60
CA MET A 75 -8.03 9.42 14.62
C MET A 75 -7.35 10.78 14.73
N LYS A 76 -6.02 10.81 14.82
CA LYS A 76 -5.25 12.06 14.89
C LYS A 76 -5.35 12.89 13.61
N TYR A 77 -5.37 12.23 12.45
CA TYR A 77 -5.43 12.89 11.15
C TYR A 77 -6.80 13.54 10.92
N PHE A 78 -7.87 12.87 11.33
CA PHE A 78 -9.24 13.37 11.17
C PHE A 78 -9.76 14.18 12.37
N GLY A 79 -9.00 14.27 13.48
CA GLY A 79 -9.41 14.97 14.70
C GLY A 79 -10.59 14.29 15.40
N THR A 80 -10.57 12.96 15.48
CA THR A 80 -11.61 12.12 16.09
C THR A 80 -11.10 11.33 17.28
N ASP A 81 -10.03 11.80 17.90
CA ASP A 81 -9.47 11.31 19.16
C ASP A 81 -10.33 11.68 20.38
#